data_AF-A0A1Q7BL57-F1
#
_entry.id   AF-A0A1Q7BL57-F1
#
_cell.length_a   1.000
_cell.length_b   1.000
_cell.length_c   1.000
_cell.angle_alpha   90.00
_cell.angle_beta   90.00
_cell.angle_gamma   90.00
#
_symmetry.space_group_name_H-M   'P 1'
#
loop_
_entity.id
_entity.type
_entity.pdbx_description
1 polymer ?
#
loop_
_entity_poly.entity_id
_entity_poly.type
_entity_poly.pdbx_seq_one_letter_code
_entity_poly.pdbx_strand_id
1 'polypeptide(L)'
;MNTTASGDAPGVWLASTVWGLLEERYGPGKVPSVRKLTQHIREANDGSTISHSHVHNILNGDAINITDRTREMLAKFFGVPASRFVPAVRTPAPDGAVPSAELLAFRFSTLRPDELAAIEKALRMVKGQVEIGEE
;
A
#
# COMPACT_ATOMS: atom_id res chain seq x y z
N MET A 1 -5.52 -0.39 25.80
CA MET A 1 -4.34 0.19 25.11
C MET A 1 -4.51 -0.11 23.63
N ASN A 2 -5.05 0.83 22.86
CA ASN A 2 -5.33 0.64 21.43
C ASN A 2 -4.22 1.28 20.61
N THR A 3 -3.32 0.44 20.08
CA THR A 3 -2.30 0.86 19.12
C THR A 3 -2.98 1.16 17.79
N THR A 4 -3.11 2.44 17.46
CA THR A 4 -3.54 2.91 16.14
C THR A 4 -2.58 2.37 15.08
N ALA A 5 -3.09 1.55 14.16
CA ALA A 5 -2.36 1.04 13.01
C ALA A 5 -1.94 2.22 12.13
N SER A 6 -0.66 2.58 12.23
CA SER A 6 -0.02 3.58 11.39
C SER A 6 -0.14 3.13 9.93
N GLY A 7 -0.72 3.97 9.05
CA GLY A 7 -0.82 3.76 7.58
C GLY A 7 0.53 3.77 6.85
N ASP A 8 1.56 3.39 7.60
CA ASP A 8 2.99 3.43 7.38
C ASP A 8 3.59 2.03 7.68
N ALA A 9 2.72 1.03 7.89
CA ALA A 9 3.12 -0.36 8.05
C ALA A 9 3.84 -0.81 6.76
N PRO A 10 5.06 -1.38 6.86
CA PRO A 10 5.86 -1.76 5.70
C PRO A 10 5.13 -2.62 4.66
N GLY A 11 4.14 -3.41 5.09
CA GLY A 11 3.32 -4.23 4.20
C GLY A 11 2.36 -3.42 3.32
N VAL A 12 1.76 -2.33 3.81
CA VAL A 12 0.86 -1.48 3.00
C VAL A 12 1.64 -0.78 1.88
N TRP A 13 2.87 -0.35 2.17
CA TRP A 13 3.76 0.22 1.16
C TRP A 13 4.10 -0.80 0.06
N LEU A 14 4.44 -2.03 0.48
CA LEU A 14 4.75 -3.11 -0.47
C LEU A 14 3.54 -3.43 -1.34
N ALA A 15 2.36 -3.57 -0.75
CA ALA A 15 1.10 -3.79 -1.47
C ALA A 15 0.86 -2.70 -2.51
N SER A 16 0.96 -1.43 -2.11
CA SER A 16 0.75 -0.29 -3.00
C SER A 16 1.75 -0.27 -4.15
N THR A 17 3.02 -0.60 -3.87
CA THR A 17 4.08 -0.69 -4.89
C THR A 17 3.78 -1.80 -5.90
N VAL A 18 3.35 -2.97 -5.43
CA VAL A 18 2.99 -4.09 -6.30
C VAL A 18 1.74 -3.79 -7.12
N TRP A 19 0.73 -3.15 -6.52
CA TRP A 19 -0.48 -2.73 -7.24
C TRP A 19 -0.18 -1.72 -8.34
N GLY A 20 0.65 -0.71 -8.09
CA GLY A 20 1.07 0.25 -9.12
C GLY A 20 1.72 -0.45 -10.32
N LEU A 21 2.63 -1.39 -10.08
CA LEU A 21 3.28 -2.16 -11.16
C LEU A 21 2.31 -3.09 -11.91
N LEU A 22 1.30 -3.63 -11.23
CA LEU A 22 0.26 -4.44 -11.86
C LEU A 22 -0.62 -3.59 -12.78
N GLU A 23 -1.00 -2.40 -12.34
CA GLU A 23 -1.78 -1.46 -13.15
C GLU A 23 -0.98 -0.92 -14.34
N GLU A 24 0.31 -0.63 -14.17
CA GLU A 24 1.20 -0.26 -15.27
C GLU A 24 1.29 -1.37 -16.33
N ARG A 25 1.37 -2.63 -15.90
CA ARG A 25 1.53 -3.77 -16.80
C ARG A 25 0.24 -4.18 -17.51
N TYR A 26 -0.88 -4.25 -16.79
CA TYR A 26 -2.14 -4.79 -17.31
C TYR A 26 -3.15 -3.70 -17.70
N GLY A 27 -2.97 -2.49 -17.20
CA GLY A 27 -3.93 -1.40 -17.27
C GLY A 27 -4.84 -1.34 -16.02
N PRO A 28 -5.36 -0.14 -15.69
CA PRO A 28 -6.22 0.06 -14.53
C PRO A 28 -7.48 -0.82 -14.63
N GLY A 29 -7.82 -1.52 -13.55
CA GLY A 29 -8.97 -2.42 -13.47
C GLY A 29 -8.87 -3.71 -14.30
N LYS A 30 -7.76 -3.95 -15.00
CA LYS A 30 -7.53 -5.16 -15.82
C LYS A 30 -6.60 -6.16 -15.14
N VAL A 31 -6.27 -5.92 -13.87
CA VAL A 31 -5.39 -6.79 -13.08
C VAL A 31 -6.04 -8.18 -12.96
N PRO A 32 -5.36 -9.26 -13.39
CA PRO A 32 -5.90 -10.61 -13.32
C PRO A 32 -6.05 -11.11 -11.88
N SER A 33 -6.86 -12.16 -11.71
CA SER A 33 -7.02 -12.81 -10.40
C SER A 33 -5.69 -13.34 -9.85
N VAL A 34 -5.59 -13.48 -8.53
CA VAL A 34 -4.38 -13.96 -7.84
C VAL A 34 -3.91 -15.31 -8.40
N ARG A 35 -4.83 -16.21 -8.76
CA ARG A 35 -4.49 -17.50 -9.40
C ARG A 35 -3.78 -17.30 -10.73
N LYS A 36 -4.28 -16.40 -11.59
CA LYS A 36 -3.67 -16.11 -12.88
C LYS A 36 -2.35 -15.33 -12.72
N LEU A 37 -2.26 -14.45 -11.73
CA LEU A 37 -1.00 -13.79 -11.36
C LEU A 37 0.08 -14.78 -10.93
N THR A 38 -0.24 -15.77 -10.09
CA THR A 38 0.73 -16.80 -9.69
C THR A 38 1.26 -17.60 -10.89
N GLN A 39 0.40 -17.85 -11.88
CA GLN A 39 0.80 -18.49 -13.12
C GLN A 39 1.75 -17.61 -13.94
N HIS A 40 1.40 -16.34 -14.16
CA HIS A 40 2.26 -15.44 -14.92
C HIS A 40 3.62 -15.19 -14.22
N ILE A 41 3.63 -15.10 -12.88
CA ILE A 41 4.88 -15.00 -12.10
C ILE A 41 5.73 -16.26 -12.32
N ARG A 42 5.12 -17.44 -12.30
CA ARG A 42 5.82 -18.71 -12.57
C ARG A 42 6.43 -18.74 -13.97
N GLU A 43 5.66 -18.35 -14.98
CA GLU A 43 6.10 -18.30 -16.38
C GLU A 43 7.27 -17.33 -16.57
N ALA A 44 7.26 -16.18 -15.88
CA ALA A 44 8.36 -15.22 -15.92
C ALA A 44 9.62 -15.67 -15.16
N ASN A 45 9.52 -16.68 -14.30
CA ASN A 45 10.59 -17.11 -13.39
C ASN A 45 11.07 -18.55 -13.65
N ASP A 46 11.04 -18.99 -14.91
CA ASP A 46 11.53 -20.30 -15.36
C ASP A 46 10.94 -21.47 -14.55
N GLY A 47 9.68 -21.34 -14.14
CA GLY A 47 8.97 -22.36 -13.36
C GLY A 47 9.09 -22.22 -11.85
N SER A 48 9.89 -21.29 -11.32
CA SER A 48 9.92 -20.99 -9.88
C SER A 48 8.57 -20.48 -9.39
N THR A 49 8.12 -20.96 -8.24
CA THR A 49 6.79 -20.68 -7.72
C THR A 49 6.81 -19.82 -6.46
N ILE A 50 5.82 -18.94 -6.38
CA ILE A 50 5.41 -18.26 -5.16
C ILE A 50 4.05 -18.82 -4.74
N SER A 51 3.84 -19.05 -3.44
CA SER A 51 2.58 -19.60 -2.99
C SER A 51 1.44 -18.59 -3.19
N HIS A 52 0.26 -19.10 -3.53
CA HIS A 52 -0.93 -18.28 -3.74
C HIS A 52 -1.27 -17.41 -2.52
N SER A 53 -1.22 -18.00 -1.32
CA SER A 53 -1.44 -17.28 -0.07
C SER A 53 -0.42 -16.17 0.15
N HIS A 54 0.84 -16.38 -0.26
CA HIS A 54 1.86 -15.34 -0.10
C HIS A 54 1.63 -14.16 -1.06
N VAL A 55 1.22 -14.42 -2.32
CA VAL A 55 0.81 -13.34 -3.24
C VAL A 55 -0.38 -12.57 -2.68
N HIS A 56 -1.39 -13.28 -2.16
CA HIS A 56 -2.56 -12.64 -1.55
C HIS A 56 -2.17 -11.74 -0.36
N ASN A 57 -1.31 -12.23 0.54
CA ASN A 57 -0.83 -11.44 1.68
C ASN A 57 -0.03 -10.21 1.25
N ILE A 58 0.74 -10.28 0.16
CA ILE A 58 1.44 -9.13 -0.40
C ILE A 58 0.44 -8.09 -0.92
N LEU A 59 -0.59 -8.52 -1.67
CA LEU A 59 -1.56 -7.60 -2.26
C LEU A 59 -2.49 -6.94 -1.24
N ASN A 60 -2.73 -7.59 -0.10
CA ASN A 60 -3.52 -7.01 1.00
C ASN A 60 -2.69 -6.18 1.97
N GLY A 61 -1.36 -6.21 1.86
CA GLY A 61 -0.46 -5.51 2.77
C GLY A 61 -0.21 -6.23 4.10
N ASP A 62 -0.61 -7.49 4.21
CA ASP A 62 -0.31 -8.35 5.36
C ASP A 62 1.16 -8.81 5.38
N ALA A 63 1.82 -8.81 4.21
CA ALA A 63 3.24 -9.14 4.10
C ALA A 63 4.12 -7.93 4.46
N ILE A 64 4.53 -7.84 5.73
CA ILE A 64 5.41 -6.77 6.24
C ILE A 64 6.76 -6.74 5.50
N ASN A 65 7.29 -7.91 5.14
CA ASN A 65 8.52 -8.03 4.37
C ASN A 65 8.45 -9.28 3.48
N ILE A 66 9.26 -9.28 2.42
CA ILE A 66 9.42 -10.42 1.51
C ILE A 66 10.87 -10.88 1.49
N THR A 67 11.05 -12.18 1.26
CA THR A 67 12.38 -12.76 1.11
C THR A 67 13.10 -12.18 -0.11
N ASP A 68 14.44 -12.21 -0.12
CA ASP A 68 15.22 -11.75 -1.29
C ASP A 68 14.85 -12.53 -2.54
N ARG A 69 14.61 -13.83 -2.41
CA ARG A 69 14.12 -14.68 -3.51
C ARG A 69 12.78 -14.18 -4.07
N THR A 70 11.81 -13.88 -3.21
CA THR A 70 10.52 -13.32 -3.63
C THR A 70 10.70 -11.97 -4.31
N ARG A 71 11.63 -11.15 -3.80
CA ARG A 71 11.97 -9.84 -4.35
C ARG A 71 12.50 -9.96 -5.78
N GLU A 72 13.44 -10.86 -6.01
CA GLU A 72 14.00 -11.15 -7.33
C GLU A 72 12.94 -11.69 -8.28
N MET A 73 12.04 -12.56 -7.79
CA MET A 73 10.96 -13.09 -8.61
C MET A 73 9.98 -12.01 -9.08
N LEU A 74 9.62 -11.08 -8.20
CA LEU A 74 8.79 -9.93 -8.56
C LEU A 74 9.56 -8.98 -9.49
N ALA A 75 10.83 -8.71 -9.23
CA ALA A 75 11.69 -7.90 -10.07
C ALA A 75 11.75 -8.43 -11.51
N LYS A 76 12.02 -9.74 -11.67
CA LYS A 76 12.03 -10.40 -12.98
C LYS A 76 10.64 -10.40 -13.62
N PHE A 77 9.60 -10.66 -12.84
CA PHE A 77 8.22 -10.62 -13.33
C PHE A 77 7.87 -9.25 -13.90
N PHE A 78 8.14 -8.17 -13.19
CA PHE A 78 7.79 -6.79 -13.59
C PHE A 78 8.82 -6.13 -14.51
N GLY A 79 10.01 -6.71 -14.68
CA GLY A 79 11.10 -6.09 -15.45
C GLY A 79 11.72 -4.86 -14.78
N VAL A 80 11.68 -4.80 -13.44
CA VAL A 80 12.17 -3.66 -12.63
C VAL A 80 13.29 -4.13 -11.70
N PRO A 81 14.20 -3.25 -11.23
CA PRO A 81 15.24 -3.65 -10.29
C PRO A 81 14.65 -4.09 -8.93
N ALA A 82 15.26 -5.10 -8.31
CA ALA A 82 14.81 -5.62 -7.01
C ALA A 82 14.81 -4.56 -5.89
N SER A 83 15.66 -3.54 -5.98
CA SER A 83 15.67 -2.39 -5.07
C SER A 83 14.34 -1.64 -5.03
N ARG A 84 13.48 -1.77 -6.05
CA ARG A 84 12.16 -1.14 -6.08
C ARG A 84 11.20 -1.67 -5.01
N PHE A 85 11.42 -2.89 -4.54
CA PHE A 85 10.64 -3.55 -3.48
C PHE A 85 11.30 -3.44 -2.11
N VAL A 86 12.33 -2.61 -1.99
CA VAL A 86 12.90 -2.21 -0.70
C VAL A 86 12.38 -0.81 -0.41
N PRO A 87 11.70 -0.57 0.71
CA PRO A 87 11.33 0.78 1.07
C PRO A 87 12.60 1.59 1.20
N ALA A 88 12.64 2.78 0.58
CA ALA A 88 13.74 3.71 0.82
C ALA A 88 13.87 3.85 2.34
N VAL A 89 15.06 3.53 2.88
CA VAL A 89 15.36 3.79 4.30
C VAL A 89 14.90 5.21 4.54
N ARG A 90 13.89 5.37 5.41
CA ARG A 90 13.30 6.68 5.68
C ARG A 90 14.45 7.60 6.05
N THR A 91 14.87 8.44 5.11
CA THR A 91 15.42 9.73 5.51
C THR A 91 14.29 10.32 6.32
N PRO A 92 14.46 10.58 7.63
CA PRO A 92 13.39 11.19 8.40
C PRO A 92 12.90 12.38 7.58
N ALA A 93 11.60 12.40 7.29
CA ALA A 93 11.01 13.53 6.60
C ALA A 93 11.44 14.77 7.38
N PRO A 94 11.98 15.82 6.73
CA PRO A 94 12.32 17.04 7.44
C PRO A 94 11.07 17.49 8.20
N ASP A 95 11.24 17.83 9.48
CA ASP A 95 10.14 18.27 10.35
C ASP A 95 9.24 19.26 9.60
N GLY A 96 7.97 18.91 9.40
CA GLY A 96 6.98 19.77 8.74
C GLY A 96 6.49 19.33 7.35
N ALA A 97 6.90 18.18 6.82
CA ALA A 97 6.32 17.67 5.56
C ALA A 97 4.87 17.19 5.77
N VAL A 98 3.90 18.02 5.39
CA VAL A 98 2.47 17.67 5.42
C VAL A 98 2.17 16.72 4.24
N PRO A 99 1.53 15.55 4.46
CA PRO A 99 1.15 14.67 3.37
C PRO A 99 0.21 15.39 2.39
N SER A 100 0.42 15.18 1.09
CA SER A 100 -0.39 15.83 0.05
C SER A 100 -1.84 15.36 0.11
N ALA A 101 -2.76 16.20 -0.37
CA ALA A 101 -4.19 15.89 -0.38
C ALA A 101 -4.49 14.65 -1.24
N GLU A 102 -3.74 14.43 -2.31
CA GLU A 102 -3.85 13.26 -3.19
C GLU A 102 -3.47 11.97 -2.47
N LEU A 103 -2.41 12.00 -1.65
CA LEU A 103 -1.97 10.86 -0.87
C LEU A 103 -2.98 10.53 0.24
N LEU A 104 -3.60 11.54 0.84
CA LEU A 104 -4.70 11.34 1.78
C LEU A 104 -5.95 10.76 1.08
N ALA A 105 -6.30 11.25 -0.11
CA ALA A 105 -7.43 10.74 -0.89
C ALA A 105 -7.25 9.27 -1.28
N PHE A 106 -6.04 8.86 -1.68
CA PHE A 106 -5.74 7.46 -1.94
C PHE A 106 -5.88 6.59 -0.68
N ARG A 107 -5.43 7.07 0.48
CA ARG A 107 -5.59 6.34 1.75
C ARG A 107 -7.06 6.20 2.17
N PHE A 108 -7.88 7.19 1.81
CA PHE A 108 -9.31 7.20 2.12
C PHE A 108 -10.15 6.37 1.15
N SER A 109 -9.65 6.03 -0.05
CA SER A 109 -10.44 5.32 -1.07
C SER A 109 -10.81 3.88 -0.69
N THR A 110 -10.15 3.29 0.30
CA THR A 110 -10.42 1.93 0.80
C THR A 110 -11.37 1.91 2.00
N LEU A 111 -11.72 3.07 2.56
CA LEU A 111 -12.58 3.17 3.73
C LEU A 111 -14.05 3.11 3.36
N ARG A 112 -14.85 2.60 4.30
CA ARG A 112 -16.31 2.57 4.17
C ARG A 112 -16.90 3.97 4.43
N PRO A 113 -18.10 4.27 3.91
CA PRO A 113 -18.72 5.59 4.07
C PRO A 113 -18.89 6.03 5.54
N ASP A 114 -19.15 5.10 6.45
CA ASP A 114 -19.26 5.34 7.90
C ASP A 114 -17.91 5.72 8.54
N GLU A 115 -16.81 5.12 8.08
CA GLU A 115 -15.45 5.43 8.52
C GLU A 115 -15.00 6.80 8.03
N LEU A 116 -15.34 7.15 6.78
CA LEU A 116 -15.09 8.48 6.22
C LEU A 116 -15.87 9.57 6.97
N ALA A 117 -17.13 9.33 7.30
CA ALA A 117 -17.95 10.26 8.08
C ALA A 117 -17.38 10.47 9.50
N ALA A 118 -16.83 9.42 10.12
CA ALA A 118 -16.16 9.54 11.42
C ALA A 118 -14.89 10.39 11.35
N ILE A 119 -14.07 10.22 10.30
CA ILE A 119 -12.88 11.03 10.06
C ILE A 119 -13.27 12.49 9.82
N GLU A 120 -14.28 12.75 9.01
CA GLU A 120 -14.78 14.10 8.76
C GLU A 120 -15.27 14.77 10.05
N LYS A 121 -16.03 14.05 10.88
CA LYS A 121 -16.48 14.53 12.18
C LYS A 121 -15.31 14.87 13.11
N ALA A 122 -14.29 14.02 13.17
CA ALA A 122 -13.09 14.28 13.97
C ALA A 122 -12.34 15.52 13.48
N LEU A 123 -12.19 15.70 12.17
CA LEU A 123 -11.57 16.89 11.58
C LEU A 123 -12.36 18.16 11.91
N ARG A 124 -13.69 18.12 11.88
CA ARG A 124 -14.55 19.24 12.30
C ARG A 124 -14.37 19.56 13.79
N MET A 125 -14.29 18.55 14.66
CA MET A 125 -14.06 18.77 16.10
C MET A 125 -12.72 19.45 16.38
N VAL A 126 -11.66 19.05 15.66
CA VAL A 126 -10.33 19.64 15.79
C VAL A 126 -10.28 21.06 15.20
N LYS A 127 -10.95 21.29 14.06
CA LYS A 127 -11.02 22.62 13.42
C LYS A 127 -11.97 23.59 14.14
N GLY A 128 -12.93 23.07 14.91
CA GLY A 128 -13.95 23.83 15.65
C GLY A 128 -13.56 24.23 17.07
N GLN A 129 -12.28 24.15 17.47
CA GLN A 129 -11.76 24.74 18.71
C GLN A 129 -11.32 26.20 18.57
N VAL A 130 -11.90 26.94 17.61
CA VAL A 130 -11.84 28.40 17.54
C VAL A 130 -13.27 28.90 17.35
N GLU A 131 -14.01 28.94 18.45
CA GLU A 131 -15.21 29.75 18.77
C GLU A 131 -16.02 29.01 19.84
N ILE A 132 -15.51 29.04 21.07
CA ILE A 132 -16.40 29.08 22.23
C ILE A 132 -16.32 30.54 22.67
N GLY A 133 -17.30 31.32 22.21
CA GLY A 133 -17.44 32.71 22.55
C GLY A 133 -17.49 32.91 24.06
N GLU A 134 -16.79 33.93 24.51
CA GLU A 134 -17.15 34.68 25.71
C GLU A 134 -18.55 35.27 25.49
N GLU A 135 -19.51 34.90 26.34
CA GLU A 135 -20.43 35.79 27.07
C GLU A 135 -21.32 34.98 28.02
#